data_AF-A0AAU9U9P5-F1
#
_entry.id   AF-A0AAU9U9P5-F1
#
_cell.length_a   1.000
_cell.length_b   1.000
_cell.length_c   1.000
_cell.angle_alpha   90.00
_cell.angle_beta   90.00
_cell.angle_gamma   90.00
#
_symmetry.space_group_name_H-M   'P 1'
#
loop_
_entity.id
_entity.type
_entity.pdbx_description
1 polymer ?
#
loop_
_entity_poly.entity_id
_entity_poly.type
_entity_poly.pdbx_seq_one_letter_code
_entity_poly.pdbx_strand_id
1 'polypeptide(L)'
;MTNMTNMANMANMANMPDEQRALATLQQKAIESFVRRNSYGDICERKDPLNALQVKNGGSKRNALLKWCQQKTTGYNNIDITNFSSSWNDGLALCALLHAYLGEARVPYAALSPHDKRTNFSVAFAAAESVGIPTTLNIQDMIQQERPDWQQVMAYVTNIYKHFET
;
A
#
# COMPACT_ATOMS: atom_id res chain seq x y z
N MET A 1 -7.37 -3.47 -42.03
CA MET A 1 -6.19 -3.03 -42.80
C MET A 1 -4.96 -3.35 -41.97
N THR A 2 -4.43 -4.55 -42.13
CA THR A 2 -3.25 -5.03 -41.40
C THR A 2 -2.03 -4.38 -42.04
N ASN A 3 -1.26 -3.60 -41.28
CA ASN A 3 -0.10 -2.85 -41.78
C ASN A 3 0.83 -3.74 -42.62
N MET A 4 1.07 -3.35 -43.87
CA MET A 4 1.95 -4.04 -44.83
C MET A 4 3.38 -4.27 -44.32
N THR A 5 3.81 -3.53 -43.29
CA THR A 5 5.08 -3.70 -42.58
C THR A 5 5.21 -5.08 -41.90
N ASN A 6 4.11 -5.72 -41.52
CA ASN A 6 4.16 -7.03 -40.84
C ASN A 6 4.26 -8.24 -41.79
N MET A 7 3.92 -8.09 -43.07
CA MET A 7 3.95 -9.20 -44.03
C MET A 7 5.35 -9.42 -44.64
N ALA A 8 6.14 -8.35 -44.81
CA ALA A 8 7.53 -8.46 -45.28
C ALA A 8 8.45 -9.17 -44.27
N ASN A 9 8.14 -9.08 -42.97
CA ASN A 9 8.93 -9.73 -41.92
C ASN A 9 8.68 -11.25 -41.80
N MET A 10 7.51 -11.75 -42.20
CA MET A 10 7.20 -13.19 -42.11
C MET A 10 7.83 -14.02 -43.24
N ALA A 11 8.00 -13.45 -44.44
CA ALA A 11 8.61 -14.14 -45.58
C ALA A 11 10.13 -14.38 -45.40
N ASN A 12 10.79 -13.60 -44.56
CA ASN A 12 12.26 -13.65 -44.37
C ASN A 12 12.72 -14.61 -43.27
N MET A 13 11.80 -15.22 -42.50
CA MET A 13 12.16 -16.15 -41.40
C MET A 13 12.31 -17.62 -41.85
N ALA A 14 11.72 -18.00 -42.99
CA ALA A 14 11.72 -19.38 -43.48
C ALA A 14 13.05 -19.80 -44.16
N ASN A 15 13.78 -18.85 -44.75
CA ASN A 15 15.02 -19.08 -45.51
C ASN A 15 16.32 -18.68 -44.77
N MET A 16 16.24 -18.40 -43.47
CA MET A 16 17.40 -18.01 -42.67
C MET A 16 18.23 -19.26 -42.31
N PRO A 17 19.57 -19.28 -42.55
CA PRO A 17 20.44 -20.35 -42.10
C PRO A 17 20.24 -20.65 -40.61
N ASP A 18 20.23 -21.92 -40.22
CA ASP A 18 19.86 -22.33 -38.85
C ASP A 18 20.69 -21.64 -37.76
N GLU A 19 21.95 -21.31 -38.07
CA GLU A 19 22.85 -20.56 -37.19
C GLU A 19 22.35 -19.12 -36.92
N GLN A 20 21.87 -18.42 -37.96
CA GLN A 20 21.31 -17.07 -37.82
C GLN A 20 19.98 -17.09 -37.05
N ARG A 21 19.17 -18.14 -37.24
CA ARG A 21 17.93 -18.35 -36.48
C ARG A 21 18.20 -18.61 -34.99
N ALA A 22 19.22 -19.40 -34.68
CA ALA A 22 19.65 -19.66 -33.32
C ALA A 22 20.16 -18.38 -32.63
N LEU A 23 21.00 -17.60 -33.32
CA LEU A 23 21.50 -16.32 -32.81
C LEU A 23 20.39 -15.30 -32.58
N ALA A 24 19.43 -15.18 -33.50
CA ALA A 24 18.27 -14.31 -33.33
C ALA A 24 17.41 -14.72 -32.13
N THR A 25 17.23 -16.03 -31.90
CA THR A 25 16.52 -16.56 -30.73
C THR A 25 17.25 -16.28 -29.43
N LEU A 26 18.58 -16.42 -29.42
CA LEU A 26 19.42 -16.08 -28.27
C LEU A 26 19.39 -14.59 -27.96
N GLN A 27 19.40 -13.74 -28.99
CA GLN A 27 19.28 -12.29 -28.84
C GLN A 27 17.91 -11.89 -28.30
N GLN A 28 16.83 -12.50 -28.80
CA GLN A 28 15.47 -12.28 -28.30
C GLN A 28 15.32 -12.71 -26.84
N LYS A 29 15.85 -13.89 -26.47
CA LYS A 29 15.90 -14.35 -25.07
C LYS A 29 16.75 -13.44 -24.19
N ALA A 30 17.86 -12.91 -24.71
CA ALA A 30 18.70 -11.96 -23.99
C ALA A 30 17.96 -10.65 -23.74
N ILE A 31 17.25 -10.11 -24.73
CA ILE A 31 16.40 -8.91 -24.61
C ILE A 31 15.27 -9.16 -23.61
N GLU A 32 14.56 -10.29 -23.69
CA GLU A 32 13.50 -10.64 -22.73
C GLU A 32 14.05 -10.83 -21.32
N SER A 33 15.24 -11.43 -21.18
CA SER A 33 15.93 -11.56 -19.89
C SER A 33 16.38 -10.21 -19.35
N PHE A 34 16.75 -9.28 -20.22
CA PHE A 34 17.15 -7.92 -19.86
C PHE A 34 15.93 -7.10 -19.48
N VAL A 35 14.83 -7.18 -20.23
CA VAL A 35 13.54 -6.55 -19.88
C VAL A 35 12.98 -7.14 -18.59
N ARG A 36 13.06 -8.46 -18.36
CA ARG A 36 12.73 -9.06 -17.06
C ARG A 36 13.63 -8.54 -15.95
N ARG A 37 14.96 -8.52 -16.15
CA ARG A 37 15.91 -8.01 -15.16
C ARG A 37 15.71 -6.51 -14.89
N ASN A 38 15.38 -5.71 -15.89
CA ASN A 38 15.11 -4.29 -15.76
C ASN A 38 13.71 -4.03 -15.15
N SER A 39 12.73 -4.92 -15.39
CA SER A 39 11.44 -4.90 -14.69
C SER A 39 11.54 -5.27 -13.21
N TYR A 40 12.60 -6.00 -12.82
CA TYR A 40 13.00 -6.17 -11.42
C TYR A 40 13.98 -5.08 -10.95
N GLY A 41 14.70 -4.44 -11.87
CA GLY A 41 15.67 -3.37 -11.62
C GLY A 41 15.02 -2.01 -11.34
N ASP A 42 13.79 -1.77 -11.80
CA ASP A 42 12.95 -0.65 -11.36
C ASP A 42 12.32 -0.90 -9.96
N ILE A 43 12.57 -2.07 -9.35
CA ILE A 43 12.06 -2.46 -8.03
C ILE A 43 13.14 -2.34 -6.93
N CYS A 44 14.44 -2.20 -7.26
CA CYS A 44 15.43 -1.78 -6.26
C CYS A 44 15.52 -0.24 -6.28
N GLU A 45 14.76 0.47 -5.45
CA GLU A 45 15.22 0.74 -4.08
C GLU A 45 14.08 1.03 -3.09
N ARG A 46 12.87 0.51 -3.29
CA ARG A 46 11.83 0.62 -2.24
C ARG A 46 12.07 -0.45 -1.19
N LYS A 47 12.94 -0.17 -0.22
CA LYS A 47 13.01 -0.92 1.04
C LYS A 47 11.57 -1.08 1.54
N ASP A 48 11.05 -2.32 1.56
CA ASP A 48 9.70 -2.57 2.06
C ASP A 48 9.63 -1.93 3.44
N PRO A 49 8.73 -0.95 3.64
CA PRO A 49 8.77 -0.11 4.84
C PRO A 49 8.55 -0.93 6.11
N LEU A 50 7.86 -2.07 5.99
CA LEU A 50 7.55 -2.94 7.12
C LEU A 50 8.70 -3.87 7.47
N ASN A 51 9.78 -3.94 6.67
CA ASN A 51 10.93 -4.77 7.00
C ASN A 51 11.57 -4.33 8.33
N ALA A 52 11.72 -3.03 8.56
CA ALA A 52 12.26 -2.51 9.82
C ALA A 52 11.36 -2.86 11.01
N LEU A 53 10.04 -2.70 10.85
CA LEU A 53 9.06 -3.11 11.86
C LEU A 53 9.11 -4.62 12.13
N GLN A 54 9.20 -5.42 11.08
CA GLN A 54 9.23 -6.88 11.20
C GLN A 54 10.45 -7.34 12.01
N VAL A 55 11.63 -6.75 11.75
CA VAL A 55 12.85 -7.03 12.52
C VAL A 55 12.69 -6.60 13.99
N LYS A 56 12.09 -5.43 14.24
CA LYS A 56 11.91 -4.89 15.60
C LYS A 56 10.88 -5.66 16.44
N ASN A 57 9.71 -5.94 15.87
CA ASN A 57 8.54 -6.46 16.58
C ASN A 57 8.35 -7.98 16.43
N GLY A 58 9.08 -8.61 15.51
CA GLY A 58 9.01 -10.04 15.19
C GLY A 58 7.71 -10.46 14.49
N GLY A 59 7.70 -11.70 14.00
CA GLY A 59 6.54 -12.30 13.34
C GLY A 59 6.33 -11.87 11.89
N SER A 60 5.07 -11.87 11.43
CA SER A 60 4.70 -11.41 10.08
C SER A 60 4.68 -9.89 10.00
N LYS A 61 4.86 -9.31 8.80
CA LYS A 61 4.74 -7.85 8.56
C LYS A 61 3.42 -7.28 9.09
N ARG A 62 2.32 -8.01 8.89
CA ARG A 62 1.00 -7.67 9.44
C ARG A 62 1.03 -7.57 10.96
N ASN A 63 1.57 -8.58 11.65
CA ASN A 63 1.61 -8.58 13.11
C ASN A 63 2.56 -7.50 13.66
N ALA A 64 3.67 -7.26 12.98
CA ALA A 64 4.61 -6.21 13.33
C ALA A 64 3.98 -4.81 13.22
N LEU A 65 3.23 -4.55 12.13
CA LEU A 65 2.47 -3.31 11.96
C LEU A 65 1.35 -3.19 12.98
N LEU A 66 0.61 -4.27 13.27
CA LEU A 66 -0.44 -4.28 14.28
C LEU A 66 0.09 -3.89 15.66
N LYS A 67 1.22 -4.49 16.07
CA LYS A 67 1.92 -4.14 17.31
C LYS A 67 2.36 -2.68 17.34
N TRP A 68 2.83 -2.15 16.22
CA TRP A 68 3.17 -0.73 16.12
C TRP A 68 1.93 0.16 16.32
N CYS A 69 0.80 -0.17 15.71
CA CYS A 69 -0.45 0.58 15.93
C CYS A 69 -0.86 0.58 17.40
N GLN A 70 -0.82 -0.58 18.05
CA GLN A 70 -1.14 -0.73 19.48
C GLN A 70 -0.19 0.13 20.35
N GLN A 71 1.13 0.06 20.10
CA GLN A 71 2.11 0.86 20.83
C GLN A 71 1.85 2.36 20.64
N LYS A 72 1.60 2.80 19.41
CA LYS A 72 1.40 4.22 19.08
C LYS A 72 0.11 4.81 19.66
N THR A 73 -0.91 3.97 19.86
CA THR A 73 -2.22 4.36 20.40
C THR A 73 -2.40 4.02 21.88
N THR A 74 -1.31 3.68 22.58
CA THR A 74 -1.34 3.45 24.04
C THR A 74 -1.84 4.71 24.75
N GLY A 75 -2.86 4.56 25.61
CA GLY A 75 -3.42 5.65 26.41
C GLY A 75 -4.59 6.40 25.77
N TYR A 76 -4.99 6.05 24.54
CA TYR A 76 -6.21 6.58 23.94
C TYR A 76 -7.43 5.77 24.40
N ASN A 77 -8.51 6.47 24.73
CA ASN A 77 -9.77 5.86 25.14
C ASN A 77 -10.51 5.27 23.93
N ASN A 78 -11.33 4.24 24.19
CA ASN A 78 -12.20 3.59 23.21
C ASN A 78 -11.46 2.96 22.01
N ILE A 79 -10.21 2.54 22.22
CA ILE A 79 -9.42 1.84 21.19
C ILE A 79 -8.98 0.48 21.69
N ASP A 80 -9.29 -0.54 20.89
CA ASP A 80 -8.71 -1.88 21.00
C ASP A 80 -8.39 -2.42 19.59
N ILE A 81 -7.11 -2.31 19.20
CA ILE A 81 -6.64 -2.71 17.88
C ILE A 81 -6.18 -4.16 17.90
N THR A 82 -7.04 -5.09 17.50
CA THR A 82 -6.72 -6.53 17.43
C THR A 82 -6.59 -7.07 16.01
N ASN A 83 -7.00 -6.28 15.01
CA ASN A 83 -6.96 -6.66 13.60
C ASN A 83 -6.94 -5.41 12.69
N PHE A 84 -6.99 -5.59 11.36
CA PHE A 84 -7.06 -4.50 10.37
C PHE A 84 -8.45 -4.33 9.76
N SER A 85 -9.51 -4.81 10.41
CA SER A 85 -10.89 -4.73 9.91
C SER A 85 -11.79 -4.08 10.96
N SER A 86 -12.46 -4.87 11.79
CA SER A 86 -13.45 -4.37 12.76
C SER A 86 -12.89 -3.38 13.77
N SER A 87 -11.61 -3.49 14.16
CA SER A 87 -10.97 -2.53 15.08
C SER A 87 -10.82 -1.11 14.51
N TRP A 88 -11.10 -0.93 13.21
CA TRP A 88 -10.94 0.35 12.50
C TRP A 88 -12.27 0.88 11.99
N ASN A 89 -13.38 0.17 12.22
CA ASN A 89 -14.67 0.44 11.57
C ASN A 89 -15.39 1.69 12.09
N ASP A 90 -14.96 2.24 13.23
CA ASP A 90 -15.50 3.46 13.82
C ASP A 90 -14.63 4.69 13.52
N GLY A 91 -13.46 4.50 12.92
CA GLY A 91 -12.51 5.55 12.58
C GLY A 91 -11.64 6.04 13.74
N LEU A 92 -11.91 5.65 15.00
CA LEU A 92 -11.16 6.16 16.16
C LEU A 92 -9.69 5.72 16.14
N ALA A 93 -9.41 4.48 15.72
CA ALA A 93 -8.05 3.99 15.58
C ALA A 93 -7.21 4.82 14.58
N LEU A 94 -7.81 5.29 13.48
CA LEU A 94 -7.15 6.20 12.54
C LEU A 94 -6.92 7.58 13.16
N CYS A 95 -7.94 8.13 13.82
CA CYS A 95 -7.83 9.41 14.51
C CYS A 95 -6.71 9.39 15.55
N ALA A 96 -6.62 8.36 16.39
CA ALA A 96 -5.57 8.27 17.40
C ALA A 96 -4.16 8.16 16.80
N LEU A 97 -3.99 7.38 15.73
CA LEU A 97 -2.69 7.29 15.05
C LEU A 97 -2.24 8.65 14.52
N LEU A 98 -3.14 9.38 13.86
CA LEU A 98 -2.82 10.70 13.31
C LEU A 98 -2.65 11.74 14.41
N HIS A 99 -3.48 11.70 15.45
CA HIS A 99 -3.36 12.58 16.62
C HIS A 99 -1.99 12.43 17.30
N ALA A 100 -1.45 11.21 17.37
CA ALA A 100 -0.13 10.95 17.96
C ALA A 100 1.03 11.64 17.23
N TYR A 101 0.85 12.09 15.98
CA TYR A 101 1.85 12.87 15.23
C TYR A 101 1.45 14.35 15.06
N LEU A 102 0.18 14.62 14.84
CA LEU A 102 -0.33 15.93 14.42
C LEU A 102 -0.94 16.75 15.56
N GLY A 103 -1.22 16.11 16.70
CA GLY A 103 -1.78 16.72 17.91
C GLY A 103 -3.20 17.25 17.76
N GLU A 104 -3.68 17.89 18.82
CA GLU A 104 -5.06 18.37 18.99
C GLU A 104 -5.48 19.37 17.90
N ALA A 105 -4.53 20.12 17.36
CA ALA A 105 -4.76 21.14 16.33
C ALA A 105 -5.21 20.57 14.97
N ARG A 106 -5.05 19.26 14.75
CA ARG A 106 -5.51 18.59 13.52
C ARG A 106 -6.54 17.50 13.79
N VAL A 107 -6.46 16.85 14.94
CA VAL A 107 -7.39 15.78 15.31
C VAL A 107 -7.89 16.07 16.72
N PRO A 108 -9.09 16.66 16.89
CA PRO A 108 -9.64 16.94 18.22
C PRO A 108 -10.17 15.65 18.86
N TYR A 109 -9.28 14.73 19.25
CA TYR A 109 -9.62 13.35 19.60
C TYR A 109 -10.60 13.27 20.78
N ALA A 110 -10.45 14.17 21.76
CA ALA A 110 -11.30 14.20 22.95
C ALA A 110 -12.79 14.47 22.64
N ALA A 111 -13.09 15.07 21.48
CA ALA A 111 -14.45 15.35 21.03
C ALA A 111 -15.06 14.24 20.16
N LEU A 112 -14.30 13.18 19.84
CA LEU A 112 -14.74 12.10 18.96
C LEU A 112 -15.49 11.01 19.72
N SER A 113 -16.39 10.32 19.01
CA SER A 113 -17.27 9.29 19.56
C SER A 113 -17.32 8.07 18.64
N PRO A 114 -17.33 6.84 19.16
CA PRO A 114 -17.42 5.62 18.33
C PRO A 114 -18.74 5.53 17.55
N HIS A 115 -19.76 6.30 17.95
CA HIS A 115 -21.06 6.33 17.26
C HIS A 115 -21.05 7.24 16.02
N ASP A 116 -20.12 8.18 15.93
CA ASP A 116 -20.05 9.19 14.86
C ASP A 116 -19.01 8.84 13.80
N LYS A 117 -19.10 7.61 13.24
CA LYS A 117 -18.13 7.05 12.29
C LYS A 117 -17.77 8.01 11.15
N ARG A 118 -18.79 8.63 10.56
CA ARG A 118 -18.61 9.56 9.42
C ARG A 118 -17.70 10.72 9.82
N THR A 119 -17.96 11.34 10.98
CA THR A 119 -17.15 12.44 11.50
C THR A 119 -15.73 11.98 11.77
N ASN A 120 -15.54 10.84 12.42
CA ASN A 120 -14.22 10.30 12.73
C ASN A 120 -13.38 10.08 11.46
N PHE A 121 -13.94 9.40 10.45
CA PHE A 121 -13.24 9.19 9.18
C PHE A 121 -12.95 10.50 8.45
N SER A 122 -13.90 11.44 8.42
CA SER A 122 -13.70 12.75 7.80
C SER A 122 -12.56 13.54 8.47
N VAL A 123 -12.49 13.53 9.80
CA VAL A 123 -11.41 14.18 10.56
C VAL A 123 -10.06 13.49 10.28
N ALA A 124 -10.01 12.16 10.34
CA ALA A 124 -8.79 11.41 10.05
C ALA A 124 -8.28 11.68 8.63
N PHE A 125 -9.15 11.63 7.63
CA PHE A 125 -8.75 11.83 6.23
C PHE A 125 -8.30 13.26 5.97
N ALA A 126 -9.01 14.26 6.50
CA ALA A 126 -8.57 15.66 6.39
C ALA A 126 -7.21 15.90 7.06
N ALA A 127 -6.97 15.29 8.22
CA ALA A 127 -5.68 15.38 8.91
C ALA A 127 -4.55 14.72 8.11
N ALA A 128 -4.78 13.53 7.55
CA ALA A 128 -3.82 12.81 6.71
C ALA A 128 -3.50 13.58 5.41
N GLU A 129 -4.52 14.10 4.73
CA GLU A 129 -4.36 14.89 3.50
C GLU A 129 -3.60 16.19 3.75
N SER A 130 -3.78 16.81 4.93
CA SER A 130 -3.07 18.05 5.29
C SER A 130 -1.55 17.90 5.35
N VAL A 131 -1.04 16.67 5.48
CA VAL A 131 0.38 16.33 5.45
C VAL A 131 0.79 15.57 4.19
N GLY A 132 -0.10 15.45 3.20
CA GLY A 132 0.18 14.83 1.91
C GLY A 132 0.06 13.31 1.88
N ILE A 133 -0.59 12.68 2.86
CA ILE A 133 -0.93 11.25 2.78
C ILE A 133 -2.25 11.13 2.00
N PRO A 134 -2.26 10.52 0.81
CA PRO A 134 -3.48 10.41 0.01
C PRO A 134 -4.47 9.44 0.67
N THR A 135 -5.73 9.86 0.78
CA THR A 135 -6.82 9.00 1.26
C THR A 135 -7.12 7.92 0.22
N THR A 136 -6.86 6.66 0.58
CA THR A 136 -7.13 5.50 -0.30
C THR A 136 -8.40 4.73 0.09
N LEU A 137 -9.00 5.06 1.24
CA LEU A 137 -10.21 4.42 1.74
C LEU A 137 -11.44 5.26 1.40
N ASN A 138 -12.53 4.61 0.98
CA ASN A 138 -13.80 5.29 0.77
C ASN A 138 -14.58 5.38 2.09
N ILE A 139 -15.00 6.59 2.49
CA ILE A 139 -15.78 6.78 3.72
C ILE A 139 -17.08 5.97 3.70
N GLN A 140 -17.81 5.94 2.58
CA GLN A 140 -19.11 5.24 2.50
C GLN A 140 -18.96 3.74 2.76
N ASP A 141 -17.92 3.13 2.17
CA ASP A 141 -17.67 1.70 2.36
C ASP A 141 -17.30 1.40 3.82
N MET A 142 -16.46 2.24 4.43
CA MET A 142 -16.02 2.10 5.83
C MET A 142 -17.17 2.24 6.84
N ILE A 143 -18.13 3.14 6.59
CA ILE A 143 -19.26 3.35 7.53
C ILE A 143 -20.36 2.29 7.36
N GLN A 144 -20.56 1.76 6.15
CA GLN A 144 -21.61 0.77 5.87
C GLN A 144 -21.25 -0.63 6.35
N GLN A 145 -19.96 -0.97 6.41
CA GLN A 145 -19.48 -2.29 6.77
C GLN A 145 -19.02 -2.35 8.23
N GLU A 146 -19.51 -3.32 8.99
CA GLU A 146 -18.96 -3.59 10.33
C GLU A 146 -17.53 -4.15 10.27
N ARG A 147 -17.19 -4.83 9.16
CA ARG A 147 -15.91 -5.46 8.89
C ARG A 147 -15.39 -5.00 7.52
N PRO A 148 -14.73 -3.83 7.44
CA PRO A 148 -14.14 -3.36 6.19
C PRO A 148 -13.05 -4.30 5.69
N ASP A 149 -12.71 -4.20 4.39
CA ASP A 149 -11.63 -5.00 3.79
C ASP A 149 -10.30 -4.72 4.50
N TRP A 150 -9.79 -5.75 5.18
CA TRP A 150 -8.57 -5.65 5.97
C TRP A 150 -7.33 -5.32 5.15
N GLN A 151 -7.31 -5.68 3.86
CA GLN A 151 -6.18 -5.39 2.99
C GLN A 151 -6.11 -3.90 2.67
N GLN A 152 -7.26 -3.28 2.38
CA GLN A 152 -7.33 -1.84 2.11
C GLN A 152 -6.96 -1.03 3.35
N VAL A 153 -7.51 -1.39 4.52
CA VAL A 153 -7.18 -0.73 5.79
C VAL A 153 -5.70 -0.90 6.12
N MET A 154 -5.15 -2.11 6.02
CA MET A 154 -3.73 -2.36 6.26
C MET A 154 -2.83 -1.57 5.29
N ALA A 155 -3.21 -1.47 4.01
CA ALA A 155 -2.47 -0.69 3.02
C ALA A 155 -2.47 0.81 3.37
N TYR A 156 -3.61 1.36 3.79
CA TYR A 156 -3.71 2.75 4.19
C TYR A 156 -2.87 3.03 5.46
N VAL A 157 -2.96 2.17 6.47
CA VAL A 157 -2.13 2.29 7.69
C VAL A 157 -0.64 2.15 7.36
N THR A 158 -0.27 1.32 6.39
CA THR A 158 1.11 1.22 5.90
C THR A 158 1.58 2.52 5.26
N ASN A 159 0.72 3.26 4.55
CA ASN A 159 1.06 4.57 4.00
C ASN A 159 1.28 5.60 5.10
N ILE A 160 0.48 5.57 6.17
CA ILE A 160 0.70 6.41 7.36
C ILE A 160 2.06 6.09 8.00
N TYR A 161 2.35 4.80 8.21
CA TYR A 161 3.64 4.37 8.76
C TYR A 161 4.81 4.85 7.88
N LYS A 162 4.74 4.63 6.56
CA LYS A 162 5.76 5.12 5.61
C LYS A 162 6.00 6.62 5.77
N HIS A 163 4.93 7.40 5.86
CA HIS A 163 5.07 8.85 5.89
C HIS A 163 5.80 9.37 7.14
N PHE A 164 5.58 8.74 8.30
CA PHE A 164 6.12 9.23 9.58
C PHE A 164 7.33 8.48 10.11
N GLU A 165 7.59 7.25 9.66
CA GLU A 165 8.60 6.35 10.22
C GLU A 165 9.65 5.88 9.19
N THR A 166 9.56 6.33 7.94
CA THR A 166 10.58 6.04 6.89
C THR A 166 10.98 7.29 6.14
#